data_AF-A0A7M3XZR8-F1
#
_entry.id   AF-A0A7M3XZR8-F1
#
_cell.length_a   1.000
_cell.length_b   1.000
_cell.length_c   1.000
_cell.angle_alpha   90.00
_cell.angle_beta   90.00
_cell.angle_gamma   90.00
#
_symmetry.space_group_name_H-M   'P 1'
#
loop_
_entity.id
_entity.type
_entity.pdbx_description
1 polymer ?
#
loop_
_entity_poly.entity_id
_entity_poly.type
_entity_poly.pdbx_seq_one_letter_code
_entity_poly.pdbx_strand_id
1 'polypeptide(L)'
;MSALTLGLAALAGLVFGCCALLGLRDRTWWSSSLVVLGPAIDAALTAWVLDWLGLGPVLTVLAAAMVGLASSLFIPAFLWPRRALVAKLALRSVRARPKQAALLIVALIVSSSIVSSSLVIGDSLDATVERQVDAVWTETDVVLSGRDPATAQPILLDASFVDAVADQTMALVDGDGRSMFDGVRSTR
;
A
#
# COMPACT_ATOMS: atom_id res chain seq x y z
N MET A 1 19.43 -6.67 0.56
CA MET A 1 19.10 -7.95 1.24
C MET A 1 19.19 -7.84 2.76
N SER A 2 18.10 -7.50 3.46
CA SER A 2 18.03 -7.80 4.89
C SER A 2 17.68 -9.28 5.04
N ALA A 3 18.47 -10.05 5.80
CA ALA A 3 18.21 -11.48 6.03
C ALA A 3 16.76 -11.76 6.54
N LEU A 4 16.17 -10.73 7.16
CA LEU A 4 14.80 -10.71 7.65
C LEU A 4 13.74 -10.73 6.54
N THR A 5 13.91 -10.04 5.40
CA THR A 5 12.92 -10.06 4.31
C THR A 5 12.89 -11.42 3.61
N LEU A 6 14.08 -11.98 3.36
CA LEU A 6 14.19 -13.32 2.78
C LEU A 6 13.60 -14.38 3.72
N GLY A 7 13.88 -14.28 5.03
CA GLY A 7 13.35 -15.18 6.04
C GLY A 7 11.82 -15.12 6.15
N LEU A 8 11.24 -13.91 6.16
CA LEU A 8 9.78 -13.73 6.19
C LEU A 8 9.10 -14.27 4.94
N ALA A 9 9.66 -14.01 3.76
CA ALA A 9 9.13 -14.54 2.50
C ALA A 9 9.15 -16.08 2.46
N ALA A 10 10.26 -16.69 2.88
CA ALA A 10 10.39 -18.14 2.94
C ALA A 10 9.42 -18.76 3.96
N LEU A 11 9.23 -18.12 5.12
CA LEU A 11 8.29 -18.57 6.15
C LEU A 11 6.85 -18.51 5.64
N ALA A 12 6.46 -17.42 4.95
CA ALA A 12 5.15 -17.31 4.33
C ALA A 12 4.91 -18.45 3.32
N GLY A 13 5.89 -18.71 2.44
CA GLY A 13 5.84 -19.85 1.50
C GLY A 13 5.69 -21.20 2.21
N LEU A 14 6.40 -21.42 3.32
CA LEU A 14 6.33 -22.65 4.09
C LEU A 14 4.94 -22.84 4.74
N VAL A 15 4.34 -21.78 5.28
CA VAL A 15 2.97 -21.81 5.81
C VAL A 15 1.97 -22.22 4.73
N PHE A 16 2.07 -21.65 3.53
CA PHE A 16 1.21 -22.04 2.40
C PHE A 16 1.45 -23.50 1.97
N GLY A 17 2.70 -23.96 1.93
CA GLY A 17 3.05 -25.35 1.66
C GLY A 17 2.49 -26.32 2.71
N CYS A 18 2.51 -25.96 4.00
CA CYS A 18 1.89 -26.74 5.07
C CYS A 18 0.36 -26.79 4.96
N CYS A 19 -0.29 -25.68 4.60
CA CYS A 19 -1.73 -25.68 4.33
C CYS A 19 -2.09 -26.55 3.12
N ALA A 20 -1.29 -26.51 2.04
CA ALA A 20 -1.49 -27.35 0.86
C ALA A 20 -1.35 -28.86 1.18
N LEU A 21 -0.50 -29.18 2.16
CA LEU A 21 -0.29 -30.52 2.70
C LEU A 21 -1.53 -31.11 3.37
N LEU A 22 -2.31 -30.31 4.10
CA LEU A 22 -3.50 -30.77 4.84
C LEU A 22 -4.58 -31.38 3.93
N GLY A 23 -4.62 -31.00 2.65
CA GLY A 23 -5.56 -31.55 1.69
C GLY A 23 -5.12 -32.88 1.03
N LEU A 24 -3.97 -33.44 1.38
CA LEU A 24 -3.40 -34.63 0.73
C LEU A 24 -3.63 -35.88 1.59
N ARG A 25 -4.32 -36.87 1.02
CA ARG A 25 -4.71 -38.11 1.72
C ARG A 25 -3.78 -39.30 1.44
N ASP A 26 -3.22 -39.38 0.23
CA ASP A 26 -2.28 -40.44 -0.17
C ASP A 26 -0.86 -39.85 -0.25
N ARG A 27 -0.06 -40.10 0.80
CA ARG A 27 1.16 -39.35 1.08
C ARG A 27 2.41 -40.24 0.94
N THR A 28 3.26 -39.94 -0.04
CA THR A 28 4.67 -40.41 -0.03
C THR A 28 5.55 -39.32 0.58
N TRP A 29 6.61 -39.72 1.27
CA TRP A 29 7.49 -38.74 1.94
C TRP A 29 8.10 -37.73 0.95
N TRP A 30 8.51 -38.19 -0.24
CA TRP A 30 9.07 -37.33 -1.30
C TRP A 30 8.08 -36.29 -1.84
N SER A 31 6.86 -36.70 -2.18
CA SER A 31 5.84 -35.77 -2.70
C SER A 31 5.44 -34.72 -1.67
N SER A 32 5.48 -35.10 -0.39
CA SER A 32 5.18 -34.20 0.72
C SER A 32 6.21 -33.11 0.90
N SER A 33 7.50 -33.49 0.82
CA SER A 33 8.59 -32.54 0.93
C SER A 33 8.56 -31.53 -0.22
N LEU A 34 8.25 -31.98 -1.45
CA LEU A 34 8.11 -31.11 -2.62
C LEU A 34 6.97 -30.08 -2.48
N VAL A 35 5.83 -30.48 -1.91
CA VAL A 35 4.67 -29.58 -1.72
C VAL A 35 4.93 -28.51 -0.66
N VAL A 36 5.76 -28.81 0.34
CA VAL A 36 6.12 -27.85 1.40
C VAL A 36 7.25 -26.95 0.95
N LEU A 37 8.31 -27.54 0.39
CA LEU A 37 9.52 -26.81 0.06
C LEU A 37 9.37 -26.01 -1.23
N GLY A 38 8.59 -26.47 -2.20
CA GLY A 38 8.39 -25.75 -3.47
C GLY A 38 7.90 -24.31 -3.27
N PRO A 39 6.78 -24.08 -2.57
CA PRO A 39 6.27 -22.74 -2.29
C PRO A 39 7.26 -21.86 -1.50
N ALA A 40 8.03 -22.45 -0.59
CA ALA A 40 9.04 -21.74 0.19
C ALA A 40 10.24 -21.32 -0.68
N ILE A 41 10.70 -22.20 -1.57
CA ILE A 41 11.79 -21.93 -2.51
C ILE A 41 11.36 -20.86 -3.52
N ASP A 42 10.16 -20.99 -4.09
CA ASP A 42 9.65 -20.02 -5.07
C ASP A 42 9.46 -18.63 -4.44
N ALA A 43 8.95 -18.55 -3.21
CA ALA A 43 8.86 -17.29 -2.47
C ALA A 43 10.25 -16.69 -2.19
N ALA A 44 11.21 -17.50 -1.72
CA ALA A 44 12.57 -17.03 -1.44
C ALA A 44 13.30 -16.54 -2.71
N LEU A 45 13.15 -17.26 -3.83
CA LEU A 45 13.73 -16.90 -5.12
C LEU A 45 13.11 -15.61 -5.64
N THR A 46 11.79 -15.46 -5.52
CA THR A 46 11.09 -14.23 -5.90
C THR A 46 11.55 -13.04 -5.04
N ALA A 47 11.67 -13.23 -3.73
CA ALA A 47 12.18 -12.19 -2.83
C ALA A 47 13.62 -11.78 -3.19
N TRP A 48 14.47 -12.74 -3.54
CA TRP A 48 15.84 -12.49 -4.00
C TRP A 48 15.87 -11.66 -5.28
N VAL A 49 15.06 -12.03 -6.28
CA VAL A 49 14.95 -11.28 -7.55
C VAL A 49 14.41 -9.86 -7.31
N LEU A 50 13.41 -9.70 -6.45
CA LEU A 50 12.80 -8.38 -6.17
C LEU A 50 13.72 -7.46 -5.35
N ASP A 51 14.53 -8.01 -4.44
CA ASP A 51 15.56 -7.25 -3.73
C ASP A 51 16.68 -6.83 -4.69
N TRP A 52 17.05 -7.69 -5.65
CA TRP A 52 17.99 -7.33 -6.72
C TRP A 52 17.47 -6.18 -7.60
N LEU A 53 16.16 -6.11 -7.82
CA LEU A 53 15.48 -4.99 -8.50
C LEU A 53 15.39 -3.71 -7.65
N GLY A 54 15.86 -3.73 -6.39
CA GLY A 54 15.87 -2.56 -5.50
C GLY A 54 14.49 -2.17 -4.96
N LEU A 55 13.52 -3.09 -4.97
CA LEU A 55 12.17 -2.81 -4.46
C LEU A 55 12.15 -2.76 -2.93
N GLY A 56 11.19 -1.99 -2.38
CA GLY A 56 11.04 -1.83 -0.94
C GLY A 56 10.80 -3.16 -0.19
N PRO A 57 11.22 -3.25 1.09
CA PRO A 57 11.17 -4.49 1.87
C PRO A 57 9.73 -5.02 2.10
N VAL A 58 8.74 -4.14 2.16
CA VAL A 58 7.33 -4.56 2.30
C VAL A 58 6.80 -5.17 1.01
N LEU A 59 7.07 -4.51 -0.13
CA LEU A 59 6.61 -4.96 -1.44
C LEU A 59 7.27 -6.29 -1.84
N THR A 60 8.55 -6.45 -1.55
CA THR A 60 9.30 -7.70 -1.81
C THR A 60 8.69 -8.88 -1.06
N VAL A 61 8.39 -8.72 0.25
CA VAL A 61 7.76 -9.77 1.06
C VAL A 61 6.34 -10.08 0.58
N LEU A 62 5.53 -9.06 0.28
CA LEU A 62 4.15 -9.25 -0.19
C LEU A 62 4.10 -9.99 -1.53
N ALA A 63 4.89 -9.54 -2.51
CA ALA A 63 4.94 -10.16 -3.82
C ALA A 63 5.48 -11.60 -3.76
N ALA A 64 6.54 -11.83 -2.96
CA ALA A 64 7.05 -13.17 -2.72
C ALA A 64 6.02 -14.09 -2.06
N ALA A 65 5.24 -13.59 -1.10
CA ALA A 65 4.16 -14.36 -0.47
C ALA A 65 3.05 -14.72 -1.47
N MET A 66 2.69 -13.82 -2.39
CA MET A 66 1.72 -14.11 -3.47
C MET A 66 2.22 -15.19 -4.42
N VAL A 67 3.51 -15.17 -4.79
CA VAL A 67 4.12 -16.22 -5.61
C VAL A 67 4.17 -17.56 -4.87
N GLY A 68 4.53 -17.56 -3.59
CA GLY A 68 4.48 -18.75 -2.74
C GLY A 68 3.07 -19.34 -2.65
N LEU A 69 2.05 -18.50 -2.46
CA LEU A 69 0.65 -18.94 -2.47
C LEU A 69 0.27 -19.55 -3.83
N ALA A 70 0.57 -18.86 -4.93
CA ALA A 70 0.29 -19.38 -6.27
C ALA A 70 0.97 -20.75 -6.50
N SER A 71 2.25 -20.86 -6.16
CA SER A 71 3.03 -22.11 -6.23
C SER A 71 2.39 -23.23 -5.40
N SER A 72 1.90 -22.93 -4.19
CA SER A 72 1.24 -23.91 -3.31
C SER A 72 -0.06 -24.48 -3.90
N LEU A 73 -0.74 -23.74 -4.78
CA LEU A 73 -1.91 -24.24 -5.52
C LEU A 73 -1.50 -25.04 -6.76
N PHE A 74 -0.47 -24.59 -7.47
CA PHE A 74 -0.03 -25.21 -8.73
C PHE A 74 0.67 -26.55 -8.53
N ILE A 75 1.60 -26.65 -7.57
CA ILE A 75 2.42 -27.85 -7.36
C ILE A 75 1.54 -29.10 -7.10
N PRO A 76 0.61 -29.10 -6.13
CA PRO A 76 -0.24 -30.27 -5.90
C PRO A 76 -1.21 -30.56 -7.05
N ALA A 77 -1.64 -29.54 -7.80
CA ALA A 77 -2.51 -29.71 -8.96
C ALA A 77 -1.80 -30.47 -10.09
N PHE A 78 -0.50 -30.25 -10.26
CA PHE A 78 0.32 -30.94 -11.26
C PHE A 78 0.77 -32.33 -10.80
N LEU A 79 1.19 -32.49 -9.53
CA LEU A 79 1.76 -33.75 -9.04
C LEU A 79 0.72 -34.87 -8.84
N TRP A 80 -0.53 -34.57 -8.49
CA TRP A 80 -1.56 -35.60 -8.28
C TRP A 80 -2.57 -35.67 -9.42
N PRO A 81 -2.69 -36.83 -10.11
CA PRO A 81 -3.67 -37.05 -11.18
C PRO A 81 -5.11 -36.80 -10.73
N ARG A 82 -5.43 -37.10 -9.46
CA ARG A 82 -6.75 -36.81 -8.87
C ARG A 82 -7.03 -35.31 -8.76
N ARG A 83 -6.04 -34.50 -8.39
CA ARG A 83 -6.20 -33.03 -8.31
C ARG A 83 -6.19 -32.40 -9.69
N ALA A 84 -5.39 -32.91 -10.62
CA ALA A 84 -5.44 -32.53 -12.02
C ALA A 84 -6.82 -32.82 -12.65
N LEU A 85 -7.48 -33.91 -12.25
CA LEU A 85 -8.85 -34.22 -12.68
C LEU A 85 -9.85 -33.18 -12.16
N VAL A 86 -9.76 -32.80 -10.88
CA VAL A 86 -10.60 -31.74 -10.30
C VAL A 86 -10.38 -30.41 -11.02
N ALA A 87 -9.13 -30.07 -11.34
CA ALA A 87 -8.82 -28.88 -12.14
C ALA A 87 -9.43 -28.94 -13.54
N LYS A 88 -9.34 -30.09 -14.23
CA LYS A 88 -10.00 -30.30 -15.53
C LYS A 88 -11.52 -30.22 -15.43
N LEU A 89 -12.11 -30.76 -14.35
CA LEU A 89 -13.55 -30.67 -14.06
C LEU A 89 -13.98 -29.22 -13.83
N ALA A 90 -13.21 -28.45 -13.05
CA ALA A 90 -13.44 -27.03 -12.85
C ALA A 90 -13.33 -26.23 -14.15
N LEU A 91 -12.35 -26.53 -15.00
CA LEU A 91 -12.21 -25.87 -16.29
C LEU A 91 -13.36 -26.21 -17.24
N ARG A 92 -13.83 -27.46 -17.19
CA ARG A 92 -15.01 -27.91 -17.96
C ARG A 92 -16.29 -27.28 -17.43
N SER A 93 -16.44 -27.09 -16.12
CA SER A 93 -17.63 -26.45 -15.54
C SER A 93 -17.69 -24.96 -15.92
N VAL A 94 -16.56 -24.26 -15.92
CA VAL A 94 -16.46 -22.87 -16.43
C VAL A 94 -16.87 -22.79 -17.90
N ARG A 95 -16.37 -23.70 -18.74
CA ARG A 95 -16.76 -23.75 -20.17
C ARG A 95 -18.22 -24.14 -20.39
N ALA A 96 -18.78 -25.00 -19.54
CA ALA A 96 -20.17 -25.45 -19.66
C ALA A 96 -21.19 -24.37 -19.28
N ARG A 97 -20.81 -23.39 -18.43
CA ARG A 97 -21.71 -22.33 -17.94
C ARG A 97 -21.09 -20.93 -18.14
N PRO A 98 -20.92 -20.48 -19.40
CA PRO A 98 -20.18 -19.25 -19.71
C PRO A 98 -20.79 -17.99 -19.10
N LYS A 99 -22.11 -17.90 -18.98
CA LYS A 99 -22.80 -16.74 -18.39
C LYS A 99 -22.48 -16.56 -16.89
N GLN A 100 -22.52 -17.66 -16.13
CA GLN A 100 -22.23 -17.63 -14.69
C GLN A 100 -20.75 -17.39 -14.43
N ALA A 101 -19.87 -18.00 -15.24
CA ALA A 101 -18.43 -17.75 -15.16
C ALA A 101 -18.08 -16.29 -15.50
N ALA A 102 -18.71 -15.71 -16.52
CA ALA A 102 -18.50 -14.31 -16.89
C ALA A 102 -18.89 -13.36 -15.75
N LEU A 103 -20.03 -13.59 -15.10
CA LEU A 103 -20.45 -12.79 -13.94
C LEU A 103 -19.44 -12.86 -12.79
N LEU A 104 -18.88 -14.04 -12.52
CA LEU A 104 -17.85 -14.23 -11.49
C LEU A 104 -16.57 -13.46 -11.84
N ILE A 105 -16.09 -13.58 -13.09
CA ILE A 105 -14.90 -12.87 -13.56
C ILE A 105 -15.11 -11.35 -13.51
N VAL A 106 -16.27 -10.86 -13.92
CA VAL A 106 -16.62 -9.43 -13.84
C VAL A 106 -16.60 -8.96 -12.39
N ALA A 107 -17.22 -9.70 -11.46
CA ALA A 107 -17.21 -9.34 -10.05
C ALA A 107 -15.78 -9.25 -9.49
N LEU A 108 -14.91 -10.20 -9.87
CA LEU A 108 -13.50 -10.21 -9.46
C LEU A 108 -12.75 -8.99 -10.00
N ILE A 109 -12.94 -8.65 -11.27
CA ILE A 109 -12.31 -7.48 -11.92
C ILE A 109 -12.78 -6.19 -11.26
N VAL A 110 -14.09 -6.03 -11.06
CA VAL A 110 -14.66 -4.81 -10.47
C VAL A 110 -14.14 -4.61 -9.05
N SER A 111 -14.14 -5.66 -8.22
CA SER A 111 -13.60 -5.58 -6.86
C SER A 111 -12.11 -5.18 -6.85
N SER A 112 -11.29 -5.81 -7.70
CA SER A 112 -9.86 -5.46 -7.79
C SER A 112 -9.65 -4.03 -8.29
N SER A 113 -10.46 -3.57 -9.24
CA SER A 113 -10.41 -2.21 -9.78
C SER A 113 -10.77 -1.16 -8.73
N ILE A 114 -11.79 -1.43 -7.90
CA ILE A 114 -12.21 -0.52 -6.82
C ILE A 114 -11.07 -0.30 -5.82
N VAL A 115 -10.43 -1.39 -5.36
CA VAL A 115 -9.31 -1.30 -4.42
C VAL A 115 -8.15 -0.51 -5.03
N SER A 116 -7.79 -0.80 -6.27
CA SER A 116 -6.73 -0.08 -6.98
C SER A 116 -7.06 1.41 -7.17
N SER A 117 -8.27 1.73 -7.60
CA SER A 117 -8.72 3.12 -7.80
C SER A 117 -8.70 3.91 -6.49
N SER A 118 -9.10 3.29 -5.38
CA SER A 118 -9.05 3.96 -4.07
C SER A 118 -7.63 4.25 -3.63
N LEU A 119 -6.67 3.38 -3.96
CA LEU A 119 -5.27 3.57 -3.61
C LEU A 119 -4.65 4.72 -4.41
N VAL A 120 -4.88 4.76 -5.74
CA VAL A 120 -4.39 5.85 -6.61
C VAL A 120 -5.01 7.20 -6.23
N ILE A 121 -6.30 7.22 -5.88
CA ILE A 121 -6.96 8.46 -5.42
C ILE A 121 -6.40 8.89 -4.04
N GLY A 122 -6.07 7.94 -3.17
CA GLY A 122 -5.40 8.23 -1.90
C GLY A 122 -4.08 8.96 -2.11
N ASP A 123 -3.20 8.42 -2.96
CA ASP A 123 -1.90 9.02 -3.27
C ASP A 123 -2.02 10.40 -3.93
N SER A 124 -3.04 10.60 -4.78
CA SER A 124 -3.26 11.89 -5.44
C SER A 124 -3.82 12.97 -4.50
N LEU A 125 -4.68 12.58 -3.57
CA LEU A 125 -5.16 13.48 -2.51
C LEU A 125 -4.01 13.85 -1.57
N ASP A 126 -3.19 12.89 -1.16
CA ASP A 126 -2.04 13.11 -0.28
C ASP A 126 -1.06 14.12 -0.91
N ALA A 127 -0.68 13.90 -2.17
CA ALA A 127 0.18 14.84 -2.89
C ALA A 127 -0.46 16.22 -3.12
N THR A 128 -1.80 16.32 -3.16
CA THR A 128 -2.47 17.62 -3.28
C THR A 128 -2.46 18.36 -1.95
N VAL A 129 -2.74 17.66 -0.86
CA VAL A 129 -2.69 18.21 0.49
C VAL A 129 -1.27 18.64 0.84
N GLU A 130 -0.26 17.83 0.55
CA GLU A 130 1.16 18.17 0.76
C GLU A 130 1.52 19.47 0.03
N ARG A 131 1.16 19.61 -1.26
CA ARG A 131 1.42 20.85 -2.02
C ARG A 131 0.66 22.06 -1.48
N GLN A 132 -0.58 21.88 -1.02
CA GLN A 132 -1.35 22.97 -0.40
C GLN A 132 -0.74 23.39 0.93
N VAL A 133 -0.29 22.45 1.74
CA VAL A 133 0.41 22.71 2.99
C VAL A 133 1.73 23.41 2.70
N ASP A 134 2.58 22.87 1.83
CA ASP A 134 3.87 23.47 1.50
C ASP A 134 3.71 24.91 0.96
N ALA A 135 2.72 25.18 0.11
CA ALA A 135 2.47 26.53 -0.39
C ALA A 135 2.05 27.51 0.72
N VAL A 136 1.21 27.08 1.67
CA VAL A 136 0.74 27.93 2.77
C VAL A 136 1.87 28.19 3.79
N TRP A 137 2.67 27.19 4.11
CA TRP A 137 3.71 27.27 5.15
C TRP A 137 5.07 27.76 4.62
N THR A 138 5.39 27.59 3.34
CA THR A 138 6.65 28.10 2.75
C THR A 138 6.56 29.58 2.38
N GLU A 139 5.38 30.08 2.02
CA GLU A 139 5.17 31.52 1.72
C GLU A 139 4.83 32.34 2.97
N THR A 140 4.51 31.68 4.10
CA THR A 140 4.12 32.35 5.36
C THR A 140 4.97 31.86 6.53
N ASP A 141 5.97 32.66 6.93
CA ASP A 141 6.84 32.33 8.07
C ASP A 141 6.13 32.36 9.43
N VAL A 142 5.11 33.22 9.59
CA VAL A 142 4.36 33.38 10.85
C VAL A 142 2.86 33.43 10.58
N VAL A 143 2.13 32.47 11.13
CA VAL A 143 0.66 32.44 11.08
C VAL A 143 0.09 32.94 12.40
N LEU A 144 -0.60 34.07 12.37
CA LEU A 144 -1.35 34.59 13.50
C LEU A 144 -2.79 34.06 13.44
N SER A 145 -3.17 33.22 14.41
CA SER A 145 -4.55 32.75 14.54
C SER A 145 -5.00 32.86 16.00
N GLY A 146 -6.27 33.22 16.19
CA GLY A 146 -6.90 33.32 17.50
C GLY A 146 -8.05 32.33 17.60
N ARG A 147 -8.18 31.65 18.75
CA ARG A 147 -9.39 30.93 19.13
C ARG A 147 -9.91 31.49 20.45
N ASP A 148 -11.22 31.67 20.53
CA ASP A 148 -11.86 32.07 21.77
C ASP A 148 -11.73 30.94 22.80
N PRO A 149 -11.10 31.16 23.96
CA PRO A 149 -10.88 30.12 24.97
C PRO A 149 -12.18 29.57 25.57
N ALA A 150 -13.31 30.29 25.48
CA ALA A 150 -14.59 29.84 26.01
C ALA A 150 -15.38 28.95 25.03
N THR A 151 -15.25 29.18 23.73
CA THR A 151 -16.09 28.54 22.70
C THR A 151 -15.29 27.68 21.71
N ALA A 152 -13.96 27.75 21.76
CA ALA A 152 -13.02 27.14 20.81
C ALA A 152 -13.28 27.54 19.33
N GLN A 153 -14.12 28.55 19.09
CA GLN A 153 -14.38 29.06 17.75
C GLN A 153 -13.20 29.91 17.26
N PRO A 154 -12.90 29.87 15.95
CA PRO A 154 -11.91 30.78 15.38
C PRO A 154 -12.40 32.22 15.53
N ILE A 155 -11.53 33.09 16.04
CA ILE A 155 -11.81 34.51 16.17
C ILE A 155 -11.61 35.14 14.79
N LEU A 156 -12.61 35.83 14.28
CA LEU A 156 -12.46 36.66 13.09
C LEU A 156 -11.57 37.86 13.43
N LEU A 157 -10.43 37.97 12.76
CA LEU A 157 -9.54 39.11 12.87
C LEU A 157 -10.08 40.23 11.98
N ASP A 158 -10.47 41.35 12.56
CA ASP A 158 -10.95 42.51 11.81
C ASP A 158 -9.84 43.12 10.94
N ALA A 159 -10.22 43.70 9.80
CA ALA A 159 -9.27 44.30 8.85
C ALA A 159 -8.41 45.39 9.50
N SER A 160 -8.98 46.21 10.38
CA SER A 160 -8.25 47.26 11.10
C SER A 160 -7.20 46.71 12.07
N PHE A 161 -7.44 45.54 12.66
CA PHE A 161 -6.47 44.86 13.51
C PHE A 161 -5.32 44.29 12.67
N VAL A 162 -5.64 43.68 11.53
CA VAL A 162 -4.64 43.15 10.59
C VAL A 162 -3.73 44.26 10.07
N ASP A 163 -4.29 45.40 9.67
CA ASP A 163 -3.51 46.55 9.20
C ASP A 163 -2.57 47.10 10.30
N ALA A 164 -3.07 47.23 11.53
CA ALA A 164 -2.26 47.71 12.65
C ALA A 164 -1.11 46.75 13.00
N VAL A 165 -1.35 45.44 12.94
CA VAL A 165 -0.31 44.42 13.14
C VAL A 165 0.68 44.45 11.97
N ALA A 166 0.22 44.63 10.74
CA ALA A 166 1.09 44.73 9.57
C ALA A 166 2.06 45.92 9.69
N ASP A 167 1.56 47.11 10.04
CA ASP A 167 2.39 48.30 10.23
C ASP A 167 3.45 48.10 11.31
N GLN A 168 3.06 47.51 12.46
CA GLN A 168 4.00 47.23 13.55
C GLN A 168 5.04 46.19 13.15
N THR A 169 4.64 45.17 12.41
CA THR A 169 5.50 44.05 12.01
C THR A 169 6.49 44.48 10.92
N MET A 170 6.07 45.31 9.97
CA MET A 170 6.96 45.92 8.95
C MET A 170 7.98 46.89 9.54
N ALA A 171 7.70 47.47 10.71
CA ALA A 171 8.64 48.33 11.43
C ALA A 171 9.70 47.57 12.24
N LEU A 172 9.58 46.24 12.36
CA LEU A 172 10.57 45.42 13.05
C LEU A 172 11.80 45.20 12.16
N VAL A 173 12.96 45.50 12.73
CA VAL A 173 14.26 45.42 12.09
C VAL A 173 15.14 44.50 12.93
N ASP A 174 15.83 43.57 12.27
CA ASP A 174 16.76 42.63 12.92
C ASP A 174 18.03 43.37 13.42
N GLY A 175 18.85 42.70 14.24
CA GLY A 175 20.08 43.25 14.83
C GLY A 175 21.10 43.79 13.82
N ASP A 176 21.02 43.35 12.56
CA ASP A 176 21.84 43.81 11.43
C ASP A 176 21.21 44.98 10.63
N GLY A 177 20.06 45.53 11.06
CA GLY A 177 19.42 46.65 10.37
C GLY A 177 18.56 46.28 9.16
N ARG A 178 18.24 44.99 8.96
CA ARG A 178 17.38 44.49 7.87
C ARG A 178 15.93 44.34 8.31
N SER A 179 14.98 44.60 7.42
CA SER A 179 13.54 44.36 7.67
C SER A 179 13.31 42.88 7.97
N MET A 180 12.62 42.59 9.08
CA MET A 180 12.41 41.21 9.55
C MET A 180 11.35 40.46 8.72
N PHE A 181 10.45 41.18 8.05
CA PHE A 181 9.34 40.62 7.28
C PHE A 181 9.20 41.34 5.93
N ASP A 182 8.82 40.61 4.88
CA ASP A 182 8.68 41.12 3.50
C ASP A 182 7.23 41.54 3.15
N GLY A 183 6.25 41.03 3.88
CA GLY A 183 4.84 41.42 3.71
C GLY A 183 3.88 40.71 4.65
N VAL A 184 2.63 41.18 4.70
CA VAL A 184 1.53 40.55 5.45
C VAL A 184 0.39 40.23 4.50
N ARG A 185 -0.11 38.99 4.56
CA ARG A 185 -1.24 38.51 3.76
C ARG A 185 -2.37 38.05 4.67
N SER A 186 -3.59 38.53 4.39
CA SER A 186 -4.81 38.02 5.01
C SER A 186 -5.40 36.91 4.14
N THR A 187 -5.53 35.71 4.67
CA THR A 187 -6.29 34.62 4.06
C THR A 187 -7.72 34.69 4.59
N ARG A 188 -8.69 34.80 3.68
CA ARG A 188 -10.13 34.75 3.98
C ARG A 188 -10.65 33.32 3.87
#